data_AF-A0A7C1UC22-F1
#
_entry.id   AF-A0A7C1UC22-F1
#
_cell.length_a   1.000
_cell.length_b   1.000
_cell.length_c   1.000
_cell.angle_alpha   90.00
_cell.angle_beta   90.00
_cell.angle_gamma   90.00
#
_symmetry.space_group_name_H-M   'P 1'
#
loop_
_entity.id
_entity.type
_entity.pdbx_description
1 polymer ?
#
loop_
_entity_poly.entity_id
_entity_poly.type
_entity_poly.pdbx_seq_one_letter_code
_entity_poly.pdbx_strand_id
1 'polypeptide(L)'
;MGREVIKKRIRAIRRRLSKKRISCLVVTKPANVTYVTGFMGEDSWAVVAGSRVYLLTDSRYTEQAQQECPSCKIIDRAGPMAGAVAELVKKLKSVRTVTVEESTSVGEFEQLKRTVKARLK
;
A
#
# COMPACT_ATOMS: atom_id res chain seq x y z
N MET A 1 3.72 15.92 -9.23
CA MET A 1 4.72 15.83 -8.13
C MET A 1 5.99 15.15 -8.62
N GLY A 2 7.19 15.62 -8.25
CA GLY A 2 8.45 15.09 -8.80
C GLY A 2 8.81 13.67 -8.33
N ARG A 3 9.17 12.78 -9.27
CA ARG A 3 9.55 11.37 -9.01
C ARG A 3 10.66 11.23 -7.95
N GLU A 4 11.61 12.16 -7.92
CA GLU A 4 12.71 12.15 -6.97
C GLU A 4 12.25 12.41 -5.52
N VAL A 5 11.26 13.28 -5.34
CA VAL A 5 10.67 13.58 -4.02
C VAL A 5 10.00 12.33 -3.46
N ILE A 6 9.19 11.64 -4.27
CA ILE A 6 8.53 10.38 -3.88
C ILE A 6 9.57 9.33 -3.51
N LYS A 7 10.64 9.17 -4.31
CA LYS A 7 11.73 8.23 -4.01
C LYS A 7 12.41 8.53 -2.66
N LYS A 8 12.65 9.81 -2.34
CA LYS A 8 13.20 10.24 -1.04
C LYS A 8 12.26 9.88 0.13
N ARG A 9 10.95 10.14 -0.03
CA ARG A 9 9.92 9.80 0.97
C ARG A 9 9.85 8.30 1.23
N ILE A 10 9.77 7.49 0.17
CA ILE A 10 9.73 6.03 0.27
C ILE A 10 10.99 5.48 0.95
N ARG A 11 12.18 6.03 0.64
CA ARG A 11 13.43 5.64 1.33
C ARG A 11 13.36 5.93 2.84
N ALA A 12 12.83 7.09 3.22
CA ALA A 12 12.67 7.46 4.63
C ALA A 12 11.67 6.55 5.37
N ILE A 13 10.53 6.23 4.73
CA ILE A 13 9.52 5.28 5.25
C ILE A 13 10.16 3.90 5.47
N ARG A 14 10.84 3.36 4.46
CA ARG A 14 11.49 2.04 4.55
C ARG A 14 12.53 1.96 5.66
N ARG A 15 13.32 3.02 5.85
CA ARG A 15 14.29 3.11 6.95
C ARG A 15 13.59 3.02 8.32
N ARG A 16 12.43 3.65 8.50
CA ARG A 16 11.64 3.56 9.73
C ARG A 16 11.03 2.17 9.93
N LEU A 17 10.50 1.56 8.87
CA LEU A 17 9.95 0.19 8.92
C LEU A 17 11.02 -0.84 9.30
N SER A 18 12.20 -0.74 8.68
CA SER A 18 13.34 -1.62 8.96
C SER A 18 13.77 -1.56 10.44
N LYS A 19 13.89 -0.36 11.02
CA LYS A 19 14.19 -0.18 12.46
C LYS A 19 13.18 -0.88 13.38
N LYS A 20 11.92 -0.98 12.96
CA LYS A 20 10.83 -1.64 13.71
C LYS A 20 10.65 -3.12 13.36
N ARG A 21 11.48 -3.69 12.47
CA ARG A 21 11.35 -5.05 11.90
C ARG A 21 9.99 -5.27 11.24
N ILE A 22 9.49 -4.25 10.55
CA ILE A 22 8.25 -4.28 9.78
C ILE A 22 8.60 -4.47 8.30
N SER A 23 8.03 -5.48 7.65
CA SER A 23 8.30 -5.80 6.24
C SER A 23 7.31 -5.20 5.25
N CYS A 24 6.13 -4.79 5.73
CA CYS A 24 5.04 -4.29 4.90
C CYS A 24 4.23 -3.22 5.66
N LEU A 25 3.93 -2.11 4.99
CA LEU A 25 3.03 -1.06 5.47
C LEU A 25 1.84 -0.95 4.52
N VAL A 26 0.63 -0.97 5.07
CA VAL A 26 -0.62 -0.65 4.38
C VAL A 26 -1.01 0.80 4.70
N VAL A 27 -1.21 1.61 3.67
CA VAL A 27 -1.60 3.02 3.74
C VAL A 27 -3.00 3.15 3.15
N THR A 28 -3.95 3.67 3.93
CA THR A 28 -5.38 3.65 3.56
C THR A 28 -5.97 5.05 3.40
N LYS A 29 -5.38 6.06 4.05
CA LYS A 29 -5.89 7.44 3.96
C LYS A 29 -5.53 8.04 2.59
N PRO A 30 -6.49 8.60 1.82
CA PRO A 30 -6.25 9.12 0.47
C PRO A 30 -5.06 10.09 0.38
N ALA A 31 -4.97 11.05 1.31
CA ALA A 31 -3.86 12.00 1.34
C ALA A 31 -2.48 11.33 1.49
N ASN A 32 -2.42 10.23 2.26
CA ASN A 32 -1.18 9.49 2.47
C ASN A 32 -0.87 8.54 1.31
N VAL A 33 -1.90 8.02 0.63
CA VAL A 33 -1.76 7.32 -0.65
C VAL A 33 -1.15 8.27 -1.68
N THR A 34 -1.72 9.46 -1.89
CA THR A 34 -1.13 10.49 -2.77
C THR A 34 0.30 10.84 -2.35
N TYR A 35 0.58 10.98 -1.06
CA TYR A 35 1.92 11.29 -0.57
C TYR A 35 2.99 10.25 -0.97
N VAL A 36 2.63 8.95 -0.97
CA VAL A 36 3.56 7.84 -1.25
C VAL A 36 3.57 7.38 -2.70
N THR A 37 2.50 7.57 -3.46
CA THR A 37 2.38 7.12 -4.86
C THR A 37 2.40 8.25 -5.87
N GLY A 38 1.89 9.43 -5.48
CA GLY A 38 1.57 10.53 -6.39
C GLY A 38 0.18 10.45 -7.02
N PHE A 39 -0.60 9.42 -6.72
CA PHE A 39 -1.92 9.19 -7.29
C PHE A 39 -2.97 10.10 -6.66
N MET A 40 -3.83 10.70 -7.50
CA MET A 40 -4.92 11.56 -7.03
C MET A 40 -6.31 10.91 -7.15
N GLY A 41 -6.41 9.74 -7.78
CA GLY A 41 -7.69 9.04 -7.89
C GLY A 41 -8.17 8.50 -6.56
N GLU A 42 -9.49 8.37 -6.46
CA GLU A 42 -10.18 7.90 -5.28
C GLU A 42 -10.07 6.38 -5.12
N ASP A 43 -10.68 5.86 -4.04
CA ASP A 43 -10.89 4.43 -3.83
C ASP A 43 -9.62 3.57 -4.02
N SER A 44 -8.52 4.07 -3.45
CA SER A 44 -7.20 3.51 -3.63
C SER A 44 -6.44 3.39 -2.31
N TRP A 45 -5.70 2.29 -2.16
CA TRP A 45 -4.75 2.07 -1.06
C TRP A 45 -3.35 1.85 -1.60
N ALA A 46 -2.34 2.09 -0.77
CA ALA A 46 -0.95 1.81 -1.11
C ALA A 46 -0.33 0.78 -0.16
N VAL A 47 0.52 -0.08 -0.71
CA VAL A 47 1.32 -1.03 0.05
C VAL A 47 2.81 -0.79 -0.20
N VAL A 48 3.56 -0.51 0.86
CA VAL A 48 5.02 -0.37 0.81
C VAL A 48 5.65 -1.65 1.36
N ALA A 49 6.25 -2.45 0.47
CA ALA A 49 6.88 -3.73 0.83
C ALA A 49 8.22 -3.92 0.10
N GLY A 50 9.27 -4.27 0.86
CA GLY A 50 10.62 -4.42 0.33
C GLY A 50 11.09 -3.17 -0.44
N SER A 51 11.52 -3.35 -1.69
CA SER A 51 11.95 -2.26 -2.58
C SER A 51 10.84 -1.70 -3.48
N ARG A 52 9.59 -2.15 -3.33
CA ARG A 52 8.45 -1.77 -4.18
C ARG A 52 7.38 -0.97 -3.44
N VAL A 53 6.56 -0.29 -4.22
CA VAL A 53 5.31 0.36 -3.79
C VAL A 53 4.22 -0.18 -4.71
N TYR A 54 3.13 -0.65 -4.13
CA TYR A 54 1.97 -1.15 -4.86
C TYR A 54 0.82 -0.18 -4.66
N LEU A 55 0.13 0.17 -5.73
CA LEU A 55 -1.10 0.96 -5.70
C LEU A 55 -2.24 0.04 -6.08
N LEU A 56 -3.16 -0.16 -5.14
CA LEU A 56 -4.35 -0.97 -5.34
C LEU A 56 -5.51 -0.03 -5.64
N THR A 57 -6.18 -0.25 -6.76
CA THR A 57 -7.34 0.54 -7.21
C THR A 57 -8.24 -0.35 -8.07
N ASP A 58 -9.48 0.05 -8.32
CA ASP A 58 -10.33 -0.66 -9.27
C ASP A 58 -10.12 -0.20 -10.72
N SER A 59 -10.73 -0.95 -11.65
CA SER A 59 -10.61 -0.78 -13.09
C SER A 59 -10.98 0.60 -13.63
N ARG A 60 -11.77 1.41 -12.90
CA ARG A 60 -12.12 2.78 -13.33
C ARG A 60 -10.89 3.71 -13.34
N TYR A 61 -9.88 3.36 -12.57
CA TYR A 61 -8.74 4.20 -12.26
C TYR A 61 -7.39 3.58 -12.67
N THR A 62 -7.38 2.35 -13.19
CA THR A 62 -6.14 1.62 -13.51
C THR A 62 -5.31 2.31 -14.59
N GLU A 63 -5.93 2.83 -15.65
CA GLU A 63 -5.24 3.55 -16.72
C GLU A 63 -4.59 4.84 -16.19
N GLN A 64 -5.34 5.64 -15.43
CA GLN A 64 -4.83 6.84 -14.78
C GLN A 64 -3.66 6.50 -13.84
N ALA A 65 -3.81 5.45 -13.01
CA ALA A 65 -2.78 5.01 -12.09
C ALA A 65 -1.49 4.59 -12.82
N GLN A 66 -1.60 3.94 -13.98
CA GLN A 66 -0.43 3.57 -14.79
C GLN A 66 0.30 4.79 -15.36
N GLN A 67 -0.45 5.82 -15.78
CA GLN A 67 0.12 7.07 -16.33
C GLN A 67 0.74 7.96 -15.24
N GLU A 68 0.04 8.16 -14.12
CA GLU A 68 0.46 9.07 -13.05
C GLU A 68 1.53 8.45 -12.14
N CYS A 69 1.49 7.14 -11.93
CA CYS A 69 2.31 6.45 -10.94
C CYS A 69 3.27 5.40 -11.55
N PRO A 70 4.16 5.77 -12.49
CA PRO A 70 5.03 4.80 -13.20
C PRO A 70 6.07 4.13 -12.29
N SER A 71 6.29 4.65 -11.08
CA SER A 71 7.16 4.03 -10.06
C SER A 71 6.44 3.02 -9.17
N CYS A 72 5.11 2.91 -9.27
CA CYS A 72 4.28 1.99 -8.52
C CYS A 72 3.97 0.74 -9.35
N LYS A 73 3.72 -0.37 -8.66
CA LYS A 73 3.09 -1.55 -9.25
C LYS A 73 1.59 -1.44 -9.08
N ILE A 74 0.86 -1.29 -10.17
CA ILE A 74 -0.60 -1.14 -10.14
C ILE A 74 -1.23 -2.53 -9.98
N ILE A 75 -2.16 -2.65 -9.04
CA ILE A 75 -2.94 -3.85 -8.77
C ILE A 75 -4.40 -3.47 -8.99
N ASP A 76 -4.99 -4.01 -10.05
CA ASP A 76 -6.43 -3.94 -10.28
C ASP A 76 -7.15 -4.85 -9.28
N ARG A 77 -8.04 -4.29 -8.47
CA ARG A 77 -8.86 -5.03 -7.53
C ARG A 77 -10.25 -5.30 -8.13
N ALA A 78 -10.64 -6.57 -8.16
CA ALA A 78 -12.00 -6.98 -8.55
C ALA A 78 -13.00 -7.00 -7.37
N GLY A 79 -12.52 -6.85 -6.13
CA GLY A 79 -13.33 -7.02 -4.92
C GLY A 79 -12.90 -6.10 -3.78
N PRO A 80 -13.25 -6.45 -2.52
CA PRO A 80 -12.95 -5.63 -1.35
C PRO A 80 -11.44 -5.34 -1.20
N MET A 81 -11.11 -4.13 -0.76
CA MET A 81 -9.73 -3.66 -0.65
C MET A 81 -8.87 -4.54 0.28
N ALA A 82 -9.42 -4.92 1.44
CA ALA A 82 -8.73 -5.82 2.37
C ALA A 82 -8.44 -7.22 1.78
N GLY A 83 -9.28 -7.70 0.86
CA GLY A 83 -9.04 -8.95 0.12
C GLY A 83 -7.90 -8.82 -0.88
N ALA A 84 -7.86 -7.70 -1.61
CA ALA A 84 -6.78 -7.42 -2.56
C ALA A 84 -5.41 -7.26 -1.86
N VAL A 85 -5.39 -6.61 -0.68
CA VAL A 85 -4.19 -6.54 0.16
C VAL A 85 -3.76 -7.93 0.64
N ALA A 86 -4.69 -8.77 1.09
CA ALA A 86 -4.37 -10.12 1.55
C ALA A 86 -3.76 -10.98 0.43
N GLU A 87 -4.31 -10.94 -0.77
CA GLU A 87 -3.77 -11.65 -1.93
C GLU A 87 -2.40 -11.11 -2.36
N LEU A 88 -2.20 -9.80 -2.32
CA LEU A 88 -0.89 -9.20 -2.55
C LEU A 88 0.14 -9.68 -1.52
N VAL A 89 -0.18 -9.56 -0.23
CA VAL A 89 0.73 -9.98 0.87
C VAL A 89 1.08 -11.46 0.76
N LYS A 90 0.12 -12.32 0.42
CA LYS A 90 0.34 -13.76 0.20
C LYS A 90 1.34 -14.04 -0.94
N LYS A 91 1.32 -13.25 -2.01
CA LYS A 91 2.27 -13.36 -3.13
C LYS A 91 3.68 -12.86 -2.75
N LEU A 92 3.79 -11.97 -1.77
CA LEU A 92 5.06 -11.42 -1.29
C LEU A 92 5.67 -12.31 -0.20
N LYS A 93 6.30 -13.42 -0.59
CA LYS A 93 6.90 -14.43 0.32
C LYS A 93 7.88 -13.86 1.38
N SER A 94 8.46 -12.68 1.15
CA SER A 94 9.36 -12.02 2.09
C SER A 94 8.65 -11.20 3.18
N VAL A 95 7.34 -10.98 3.05
CA VAL A 95 6.54 -10.24 4.03
C VAL A 95 6.17 -11.17 5.18
N ARG A 96 6.70 -10.87 6.37
CA ARG A 96 6.42 -11.61 7.62
C ARG A 96 5.58 -10.79 8.60
N THR A 97 5.79 -9.48 8.59
CA THR A 97 5.11 -8.51 9.44
C THR A 97 4.47 -7.42 8.60
N VAL A 98 3.20 -7.18 8.87
CA VAL A 98 2.38 -6.14 8.25
C VAL A 98 2.00 -5.15 9.34
N THR A 99 2.09 -3.86 9.04
CA THR A 99 1.50 -2.81 9.88
C THR A 99 0.52 -2.03 9.03
N VAL A 100 -0.47 -1.45 9.69
CA VAL A 100 -1.51 -0.64 9.06
C VAL A 100 -1.36 0.78 9.57
N GLU A 101 -1.59 1.75 8.70
CA GLU A 101 -1.63 3.14 9.06
C GLU A 101 -2.62 3.42 10.20
N GLU A 102 -2.25 4.34 11.11
CA GLU A 102 -3.03 4.64 12.31
C GLU A 102 -4.40 5.27 12.01
N SER A 103 -4.52 6.03 10.92
CA SER A 103 -5.77 6.68 10.52
C SER A 103 -6.76 5.76 9.80
N THR A 104 -6.48 4.45 9.72
CA THR A 104 -7.40 3.48 9.14
C THR A 104 -8.64 3.32 10.01
N SER A 105 -9.82 3.19 9.42
CA SER A 105 -11.04 2.98 10.20
C SER A 105 -11.00 1.63 10.93
N VAL A 106 -11.69 1.53 12.06
CA VAL A 106 -11.78 0.28 12.83
C VAL A 106 -12.34 -0.86 11.97
N GLY A 107 -13.34 -0.58 11.12
CA GLY A 107 -13.92 -1.59 10.23
C GLY A 107 -12.93 -2.13 9.21
N GLU A 108 -12.16 -1.26 8.54
CA GLU A 108 -11.11 -1.67 7.60
C GLU A 108 -9.98 -2.43 8.30
N PHE A 109 -9.58 -1.99 9.49
CA PHE A 109 -8.55 -2.67 10.28
C PHE A 109 -8.99 -4.09 10.68
N GLU A 110 -10.23 -4.26 11.14
CA GLU A 110 -10.79 -5.57 11.48
C GLU A 110 -10.91 -6.48 10.24
N GLN A 111 -11.28 -5.93 9.08
CA GLN A 111 -11.26 -6.71 7.84
C GLN A 111 -9.85 -7.16 7.47
N LEU A 112 -8.87 -6.26 7.54
CA LEU A 112 -7.46 -6.59 7.30
C LEU A 112 -6.94 -7.67 8.26
N LYS A 113 -7.29 -7.57 9.55
CA LYS A 113 -6.92 -8.55 10.57
C LYS A 113 -7.49 -9.94 10.30
N ARG A 114 -8.69 -10.01 9.71
CA ARG A 114 -9.34 -11.28 9.34
C ARG A 114 -8.76 -11.89 8.05
N THR A 115 -8.41 -11.06 7.06
CA THR A 115 -8.01 -11.54 5.73
C THR A 115 -6.50 -11.75 5.61
N VAL A 116 -5.68 -10.90 6.24
CA VAL A 116 -4.21 -10.95 6.13
C VAL A 116 -3.65 -11.98 7.11
N LYS A 117 -3.08 -13.07 6.57
CA LYS A 117 -2.48 -14.15 7.36
C LYS A 117 -1.11 -13.81 7.97
N ALA A 118 -0.45 -12.76 7.49
CA ALA A 118 0.82 -12.32 8.04
C ALA A 118 0.63 -11.68 9.43
N ARG A 119 1.68 -11.68 10.26
CA ARG A 119 1.59 -11.09 11.61
C ARG A 119 1.33 -9.58 11.51
N LEU A 120 0.16 -9.13 11.97
CA LEU A 120 -0.09 -7.70 12.16
C LEU A 120 0.65 -7.18 13.39
N LYS A 121 1.31 -6.03 13.25
CA LYS A 121 2.10 -5.36 14.28
C LYS A 121 1.74 -3.88 14.38
#